data_AF-A0A9N8X2V0-F1
#
_entry.id   AF-A0A9N8X2V0-F1
#
_cell.length_a   1.000
_cell.length_b   1.000
_cell.length_c   1.000
_cell.angle_alpha   90.00
_cell.angle_beta   90.00
_cell.angle_gamma   90.00
#
_symmetry.space_group_name_H-M   'P 1'
#
loop_
_entity.id
_entity.type
_entity.pdbx_description
1 polymer ?
#
loop_
_entity_poly.entity_id
_entity_poly.type
_entity_poly.pdbx_seq_one_letter_code
_entity_poly.pdbx_strand_id
1 'polypeptide(L)'
;MSKTKTVYQTAPNGAYLYETIANELPLSPGDFNVPYGAVEVAPPVAPAGQVAQWQGNVWAIVADNRGAALYRADSGEQYVIDSVVEVNGSETSYNGLGAIPAWLTETAPVTAETN
;
A
#
# COMPACT_ATOMS: atom_id res chain seq x y z
N MET A 1 34.14 8.19 -11.92
CA MET A 1 32.73 8.56 -11.66
C MET A 1 32.14 7.44 -10.82
N SER A 2 31.44 7.76 -9.73
CA SER A 2 30.72 6.74 -8.94
C SER A 2 29.58 6.18 -9.77
N LYS A 3 29.36 4.86 -9.75
CA LYS A 3 28.24 4.24 -10.46
C LYS A 3 26.94 4.48 -9.69
N THR A 4 25.83 4.47 -10.43
CA THR A 4 24.49 4.59 -9.87
C THR A 4 23.57 3.54 -10.49
N LYS A 5 22.49 3.22 -9.79
CA LYS A 5 21.38 2.42 -10.30
C LYS A 5 20.04 2.98 -9.84
N THR A 6 19.02 2.82 -10.67
CA THR A 6 17.63 3.13 -10.30
C THR A 6 17.09 2.02 -9.40
N VAL A 7 16.41 2.42 -8.33
CA VAL A 7 15.67 1.56 -7.42
C VAL A 7 14.29 2.18 -7.16
N TYR A 8 13.35 1.39 -6.65
CA TYR A 8 11.94 1.75 -6.58
C TYR A 8 11.48 1.66 -5.13
N GLN A 9 11.20 2.82 -4.52
CA GLN A 9 10.83 2.90 -3.12
C GLN A 9 9.42 2.35 -2.89
N THR A 10 9.26 1.53 -1.86
CA THR A 10 7.93 1.11 -1.39
C THR A 10 7.59 1.71 -0.03
N ALA A 11 6.29 1.81 0.23
CA ALA A 11 5.73 1.99 1.57
C ALA A 11 5.89 0.70 2.40
N PRO A 12 5.66 0.75 3.74
CA PRO A 12 5.71 -0.44 4.59
C PRO A 12 4.79 -1.59 4.17
N ASN A 13 3.65 -1.27 3.53
CA ASN A 13 2.72 -2.25 2.98
C ASN A 13 3.08 -2.74 1.57
N GLY A 14 4.26 -2.35 1.05
CA GLY A 14 4.78 -2.73 -0.25
C GLY A 14 4.28 -1.89 -1.43
N ALA A 15 3.36 -0.93 -1.24
CA ALA A 15 2.92 -0.06 -2.34
C ALA A 15 4.09 0.75 -2.90
N TYR A 16 4.24 0.78 -4.22
CA TYR A 16 5.19 1.65 -4.90
C TYR A 16 4.91 3.13 -4.59
N LEU A 17 5.98 3.89 -4.31
CA LEU A 17 5.92 5.32 -4.03
C LEU A 17 6.55 6.14 -5.16
N TYR A 18 7.83 5.89 -5.46
CA TYR A 18 8.59 6.62 -6.46
C TYR A 18 9.90 5.91 -6.83
N GLU A 19 10.47 6.28 -7.98
CA GLU A 19 11.82 5.88 -8.37
C GLU A 19 12.86 6.77 -7.68
N THR A 20 14.01 6.18 -7.33
CA THR A 20 15.13 6.90 -6.72
C THR A 20 16.46 6.27 -7.13
N ILE A 21 17.56 6.91 -6.77
CA ILE A 21 18.91 6.48 -7.15
C ILE A 21 19.66 5.90 -5.94
N ALA A 22 20.21 4.70 -6.12
CA ALA A 22 21.24 4.15 -5.27
C ALA A 22 22.63 4.40 -5.91
N ASN A 23 23.58 4.83 -5.09
CA ASN A 23 24.96 5.11 -5.44
C ASN A 23 25.86 3.96 -4.97
N GLU A 24 26.87 3.65 -5.77
CA GLU A 24 27.91 2.70 -5.40
C GLU A 24 28.72 3.22 -4.21
N LEU A 25 29.05 2.33 -3.27
CA LEU A 25 29.84 2.64 -2.09
C LEU A 25 31.31 2.85 -2.47
N PRO A 26 31.94 3.99 -2.11
CA PRO A 26 33.29 4.31 -2.57
C PRO A 26 34.38 3.29 -2.20
N LEU A 27 34.20 2.58 -1.09
CA LEU A 27 35.17 1.63 -0.54
C LEU A 27 34.78 0.16 -0.79
N SER A 28 33.64 -0.09 -1.44
CA SER A 28 33.13 -1.42 -1.74
C SER A 28 32.57 -1.46 -3.16
N PRO A 29 33.43 -1.58 -4.19
CA PRO A 29 32.97 -1.64 -5.58
C PRO A 29 31.95 -2.76 -5.78
N GLY A 30 30.82 -2.44 -6.41
CA GLY A 30 29.69 -3.35 -6.61
C GLY A 30 28.59 -3.28 -5.55
N ASP A 31 28.88 -2.74 -4.35
CA ASP A 31 27.86 -2.53 -3.31
C ASP A 31 27.21 -1.15 -3.45
N PHE A 32 25.90 -1.05 -3.25
CA PHE A 32 25.13 0.19 -3.41
C PHE A 32 24.38 0.55 -2.13
N ASN A 33 24.21 1.85 -1.87
CA ASN A 33 23.41 2.34 -0.74
C ASN A 33 21.89 2.31 -1.04
N VAL A 34 21.35 1.11 -1.24
CA VAL A 34 19.92 0.92 -1.50
C VAL A 34 19.11 1.37 -0.27
N PRO A 35 18.16 2.31 -0.42
CA PRO A 35 17.30 2.74 0.68
C PRO A 35 16.47 1.60 1.26
N TYR A 36 16.15 1.67 2.55
CA TYR A 36 15.29 0.68 3.19
C TYR A 36 13.91 0.63 2.52
N GLY A 37 13.46 -0.57 2.16
CA GLY A 37 12.20 -0.77 1.44
C GLY A 37 12.26 -0.42 -0.05
N ALA A 38 13.41 -0.04 -0.61
CA ALA A 38 13.56 0.07 -2.05
C ALA A 38 13.83 -1.31 -2.67
N VAL A 39 13.24 -1.55 -3.85
CA VAL A 39 13.45 -2.76 -4.62
C VAL A 39 14.13 -2.44 -5.95
N GLU A 40 14.88 -3.38 -6.49
CA GLU A 40 15.67 -3.16 -7.71
C GLU A 40 14.92 -3.53 -8.99
N VAL A 41 13.80 -4.24 -8.86
CA VAL A 41 12.95 -4.64 -9.98
C VAL A 41 11.97 -3.51 -10.26
N ALA A 42 11.89 -3.08 -11.52
CA ALA A 42 10.96 -2.03 -11.94
C ALA A 42 9.49 -2.45 -11.73
N PRO A 43 8.63 -1.56 -11.17
CA PRO A 43 7.21 -1.84 -11.05
C PRO A 43 6.55 -1.85 -12.43
N PRO A 44 5.52 -2.70 -12.63
CA PRO A 44 4.64 -2.58 -13.79
C PRO A 44 3.87 -1.25 -13.75
N VAL A 45 3.45 -0.78 -14.92
CA VAL A 45 2.56 0.38 -15.03
C VAL A 45 1.18 0.01 -14.48
N ALA A 46 0.73 0.72 -13.44
CA ALA A 46 -0.58 0.51 -12.85
C ALA A 46 -1.65 1.37 -13.56
N PRO A 47 -2.82 0.80 -13.91
CA PRO A 47 -3.99 1.56 -14.35
C PRO A 47 -4.52 2.52 -13.27
N ALA A 48 -5.40 3.44 -13.67
CA ALA A 48 -6.10 4.31 -12.72
C ALA A 48 -6.90 3.49 -11.68
N GLY A 49 -6.82 3.89 -10.41
CA GLY A 49 -7.45 3.17 -9.29
C GLY A 49 -6.69 1.92 -8.83
N GLN A 50 -5.48 1.69 -9.34
CA GLN A 50 -4.62 0.56 -8.98
C GLN A 50 -3.20 1.03 -8.66
N VAL A 51 -2.46 0.18 -7.95
CA VAL A 51 -1.05 0.43 -7.62
C VAL A 51 -0.24 -0.87 -7.74
N ALA A 52 1.04 -0.74 -8.09
CA ALA A 52 1.98 -1.84 -7.98
C ALA A 52 2.36 -2.04 -6.51
N GLN A 53 2.18 -3.25 -5.99
CA GLN A 53 2.55 -3.65 -4.64
C GLN A 53 3.63 -4.73 -4.70
N TRP A 54 4.72 -4.52 -3.98
CA TRP A 54 5.77 -5.52 -3.81
C TRP A 54 5.32 -6.58 -2.81
N GLN A 55 5.14 -7.81 -3.28
CA GLN A 55 4.68 -8.93 -2.48
C GLN A 55 5.75 -10.02 -2.48
N GLY A 56 6.49 -10.12 -1.37
CA GLY A 56 7.63 -11.04 -1.24
C GLY A 56 8.77 -10.65 -2.18
N ASN A 57 8.72 -11.15 -3.42
CA ASN A 57 9.77 -10.98 -4.42
C ASN A 57 9.23 -10.63 -5.83
N VAL A 58 7.95 -10.25 -5.94
CA VAL A 58 7.30 -9.92 -7.21
C VAL A 58 6.34 -8.74 -7.05
N TRP A 59 6.17 -7.97 -8.12
CA TRP A 59 5.13 -6.95 -8.19
C TRP A 59 3.78 -7.57 -8.52
N ALA A 60 2.74 -7.19 -7.78
CA ALA A 60 1.36 -7.42 -8.12
C ALA A 60 0.66 -6.07 -8.36
N ILE A 61 -0.23 -6.01 -9.36
CA ILE A 61 -1.13 -4.88 -9.51
C ILE A 61 -2.37 -5.15 -8.66
N VAL A 62 -2.67 -4.24 -7.73
CA VAL A 62 -3.79 -4.35 -6.79
C VAL A 62 -4.64 -3.08 -6.81
N ALA A 63 -5.91 -3.18 -6.41
CA ALA A 63 -6.77 -2.01 -6.22
C ALA A 63 -6.18 -1.09 -5.15
N ASP A 64 -6.30 0.23 -5.37
CA ASP A 64 -5.85 1.26 -4.45
C ASP A 64 -7.06 1.98 -3.84
N ASN A 65 -7.47 1.52 -2.66
CA ASN A 65 -8.62 2.03 -1.91
C ASN A 65 -8.19 3.01 -0.79
N ARG A 66 -6.92 3.45 -0.76
CA ARG A 66 -6.41 4.33 0.31
C ARG A 66 -7.08 5.69 0.34
N GLY A 67 -7.66 6.13 -0.78
CA GLY A 67 -8.47 7.35 -0.87
C GLY A 67 -9.97 7.13 -0.71
N ALA A 68 -10.44 5.89 -0.55
CA ALA A 68 -11.86 5.58 -0.43
C ALA A 68 -12.37 5.85 1.00
N ALA A 69 -13.61 6.34 1.10
CA ALA A 69 -14.32 6.38 2.37
C ALA A 69 -14.89 4.99 2.66
N LEU A 70 -14.30 4.28 3.62
CA LEU A 70 -14.73 2.94 4.03
C LEU A 70 -15.46 3.00 5.36
N TYR A 71 -16.47 2.14 5.50
CA TYR A 71 -17.30 2.02 6.68
C TYR A 71 -17.38 0.56 7.12
N ARG A 72 -17.53 0.36 8.42
CA ARG A 72 -17.82 -0.92 9.05
C ARG A 72 -19.18 -1.44 8.55
N ALA A 73 -19.21 -2.63 7.97
CA ALA A 73 -20.44 -3.21 7.42
C ALA A 73 -21.47 -3.58 8.51
N ASP A 74 -21.00 -3.80 9.74
CA ASP A 74 -21.81 -4.18 10.90
C ASP A 74 -22.34 -2.98 11.69
N SER A 75 -21.52 -1.94 11.90
CA SER A 75 -21.89 -0.77 12.71
C SER A 75 -22.18 0.50 11.89
N GLY A 76 -21.71 0.57 10.64
CA GLY A 76 -21.74 1.79 9.82
C GLY A 76 -20.67 2.82 10.21
N GLU A 77 -19.85 2.57 11.24
CA GLU A 77 -18.79 3.49 11.65
C GLU A 77 -17.72 3.65 10.57
N GLN A 78 -17.19 4.86 10.42
CA GLN A 78 -16.14 5.12 9.44
C GLN A 78 -14.85 4.40 9.84
N TYR A 79 -14.28 3.66 8.90
CA TYR A 79 -13.00 2.98 9.04
C TYR A 79 -11.85 3.90 8.62
N VAL A 80 -10.76 3.87 9.39
CA VAL A 80 -9.50 4.56 9.08
C VAL A 80 -8.51 3.51 8.60
N ILE A 81 -7.98 3.68 7.40
CA ILE A 81 -6.97 2.76 6.83
C ILE A 81 -5.82 2.54 7.83
N ASP A 82 -5.36 1.30 7.92
CA ASP A 82 -4.35 0.81 8.87
C ASP A 82 -4.76 0.83 10.36
N SER A 83 -5.99 1.25 10.72
CA SER A 83 -6.47 1.13 12.09
C SER A 83 -6.81 -0.34 12.41
N VAL A 84 -6.48 -0.75 13.65
CA VAL A 84 -6.87 -2.07 14.16
C VAL A 84 -8.28 -1.97 14.72
N VAL A 85 -9.12 -2.91 14.32
CA VAL A 85 -10.51 -3.01 14.76
C VAL A 85 -10.88 -4.46 15.09
N GLU A 86 -11.81 -4.65 16.01
CA GLU A 86 -12.34 -5.97 16.31
C GLU A 86 -13.52 -6.29 15.39
N VAL A 87 -13.46 -7.43 14.71
CA VAL A 87 -14.53 -7.97 13.85
C VAL A 87 -14.78 -9.42 14.27
N ASN A 88 -15.99 -9.73 14.72
CA ASN A 88 -16.37 -11.07 15.21
C ASN A 88 -15.42 -11.63 16.29
N GLY A 89 -14.96 -10.80 17.24
CA GLY A 89 -14.06 -11.23 18.31
C GLY A 89 -12.59 -11.42 17.88
N SER A 90 -12.22 -10.99 16.67
CA SER A 90 -10.84 -11.03 16.16
C SER A 90 -10.36 -9.65 15.76
N GLU A 91 -9.15 -9.28 16.19
CA GLU A 91 -8.49 -8.05 15.74
C GLU A 91 -8.05 -8.19 14.28
N THR A 92 -8.42 -7.20 13.46
CA THR A 92 -8.06 -7.13 12.05
C THR A 92 -7.81 -5.70 11.63
N SER A 93 -7.12 -5.52 10.50
CA SER A 93 -6.90 -4.23 9.88
C SER A 93 -6.87 -4.38 8.37
N TYR A 94 -7.11 -3.28 7.67
CA TYR A 94 -7.07 -3.19 6.22
C TYR A 94 -6.19 -2.00 5.82
N ASN A 95 -5.16 -2.28 5.04
CA ASN A 95 -4.14 -1.32 4.62
C ASN A 95 -4.51 -0.52 3.36
N GLY A 96 -5.75 -0.64 2.90
CA GLY A 96 -6.26 0.05 1.73
C GLY A 96 -5.86 -0.56 0.38
N LEU A 97 -5.13 -1.68 0.35
CA LEU A 97 -4.68 -2.31 -0.89
C LEU A 97 -5.42 -3.62 -1.16
N GLY A 98 -5.74 -3.88 -2.43
CA GLY A 98 -6.39 -5.12 -2.86
C GLY A 98 -7.90 -5.13 -2.64
N ALA A 99 -8.51 -6.31 -2.54
CA ALA A 99 -9.95 -6.43 -2.37
C ALA A 99 -10.40 -5.86 -1.02
N ILE A 100 -11.49 -5.08 -1.02
CA ILE A 100 -12.13 -4.59 0.21
C ILE A 100 -12.68 -5.81 0.97
N PRO A 101 -12.27 -6.06 2.23
CA PRO A 101 -12.78 -7.15 3.03
C PRO A 101 -14.29 -7.04 3.25
N ALA A 102 -14.99 -8.17 3.40
CA ALA A 102 -16.45 -8.19 3.57
C ALA A 102 -16.98 -7.47 4.82
N TRP A 103 -16.12 -7.17 5.80
CA TRP A 103 -16.46 -6.37 6.99
C TRP A 103 -16.37 -4.85 6.75
N LEU A 104 -15.93 -4.43 5.55
CA LEU A 104 -15.93 -3.06 5.09
C LEU A 104 -16.87 -2.86 3.90
N THR A 105 -17.37 -1.64 3.76
CA THR A 105 -18.17 -1.19 2.62
C THR A 105 -17.81 0.25 2.25
N GLU A 106 -17.94 0.59 0.97
CA GLU A 106 -17.85 1.97 0.47
C GLU A 106 -19.18 2.73 0.63
N THR A 107 -20.26 2.04 1.00
CA THR A 107 -21.57 2.65 1.17
C THR A 107 -21.68 3.24 2.57
N ALA A 108 -21.85 4.56 2.65
CA ALA A 108 -22.12 5.25 3.91
C ALA A 108 -23.43 4.73 4.54
N PRO A 109 -23.51 4.66 5.88
CA PRO A 109 -24.76 4.31 6.55
C PRO A 109 -25.85 5.33 6.19
N VAL A 110 -27.07 4.84 5.91
CA VAL A 110 -28.23 5.73 5.69
C VAL A 110 -28.55 6.46 7.00
N THR A 111 -28.25 7.75 7.06
CA THR A 111 -28.68 8.60 8.17
C THR A 111 -30.20 8.63 8.14
N ALA A 112 -30.86 8.05 9.14
CA ALA A 112 -32.31 8.19 9.27
C ALA A 112 -32.62 9.68 9.53
N GLU A 113 -33.12 10.38 8.51
CA GLU A 113 -33.68 11.72 8.67
C GLU A 113 -34.92 11.59 9.56
N THR A 114 -34.81 11.99 10.83
CA THR A 114 -35.98 12.25 11.70
C THR A 114 -36.77 13.40 11.09
N ASN A 115 -37.90 13.04 10.45
CA ASN A 115 -38.92 13.95 9.97
C ASN A 115 -39.88 14.34 11.09
#